data_AF-X8EXW6-F1
#
_entry.id   AF-X8EXW6-F1
#
_cell.length_a   1.000
_cell.length_b   1.000
_cell.length_c   1.000
_cell.angle_alpha   90.00
_cell.angle_beta   90.00
_cell.angle_gamma   90.00
#
_symmetry.space_group_name_H-M   'P 1'
#
loop_
_entity.id
_entity.type
_entity.pdbx_description
1 polymer ?
#
loop_
_entity_poly.entity_id
_entity_poly.type
_entity_poly.pdbx_seq_one_letter_code
_entity_poly.pdbx_strand_id
1 'polypeptide(L)'
;MTVLRYAIRTEIRLITSELATDLARFPGLNAWSTEDLNVLATLFVNSMIVIAEAIEDAHSAEALEEIKRIAVKQLRMIAIGWPVGAATVR
;
A
#
# COMPACT_ATOMS: atom_id res chain seq x y z
N MET A 1 -14.97 -20.83 -11.50
CA MET A 1 -14.98 -19.49 -10.90
C MET A 1 -14.16 -19.36 -9.60
N THR A 2 -13.81 -20.44 -8.89
CA THR A 2 -13.02 -20.39 -7.63
C THR A 2 -11.51 -20.30 -7.83
N VAL A 3 -10.96 -20.94 -8.88
CA VAL A 3 -9.50 -20.98 -9.14
C VAL A 3 -8.93 -19.58 -9.44
N LEU A 4 -9.60 -18.78 -10.28
CA LEU A 4 -9.15 -17.42 -10.61
C LEU A 4 -9.14 -16.51 -9.37
N ARG A 5 -10.21 -16.54 -8.57
CA ARG A 5 -10.30 -15.77 -7.32
C ARG A 5 -9.21 -16.16 -6.33
N TYR A 6 -8.89 -17.45 -6.26
CA TYR A 6 -7.80 -17.95 -5.44
C TYR A 6 -6.44 -17.46 -5.95
N ALA A 7 -6.18 -17.56 -7.26
CA ALA A 7 -4.95 -17.07 -7.87
C ALA A 7 -4.72 -15.58 -7.59
N ILE A 8 -5.72 -14.73 -7.84
CA ILE A 8 -5.62 -13.28 -7.57
C ILE A 8 -5.31 -13.01 -6.08
N ARG A 9 -5.99 -13.70 -5.16
CA ARG A 9 -5.74 -13.53 -3.72
C ARG A 9 -4.33 -13.96 -3.33
N THR A 10 -3.81 -15.00 -3.94
CA THR A 10 -2.44 -15.47 -3.74
C THR A 10 -1.44 -14.43 -4.22
N GLU A 11 -1.61 -13.88 -5.42
CA GLU A 11 -0.73 -12.83 -5.96
C GLU A 11 -0.75 -11.56 -5.10
N ILE A 12 -1.92 -11.11 -4.65
CA ILE A 12 -2.04 -9.95 -3.75
C ILE A 12 -1.27 -10.21 -2.45
N ARG A 13 -1.37 -11.42 -1.88
CA ARG A 13 -0.59 -11.79 -0.69
C ARG A 13 0.92 -11.78 -0.96
N LEU A 14 1.36 -12.31 -2.11
CA LEU A 14 2.78 -12.34 -2.47
C LEU A 14 3.34 -10.93 -2.59
N ILE A 15 2.68 -10.05 -3.35
CA ILE A 15 3.09 -8.66 -3.52
C ILE A 15 3.10 -7.92 -2.17
N THR A 16 2.14 -8.21 -1.28
CA THR A 16 2.10 -7.63 0.06
C THR A 16 3.30 -8.06 0.90
N SER A 17 3.67 -9.35 0.88
CA SER A 17 4.82 -9.88 1.61
C SER A 17 6.16 -9.39 1.05
N GLU A 18 6.28 -9.27 -0.27
CA GLU A 18 7.44 -8.66 -0.93
C GLU A 18 7.59 -7.20 -0.51
N LEU A 19 6.51 -6.42 -0.58
CA LEU A 19 6.53 -5.02 -0.16
C LEU A 19 6.89 -4.88 1.33
N ALA A 20 6.38 -5.72 2.21
CA ALA A 20 6.75 -5.70 3.64
C ALA A 20 8.26 -5.97 3.84
N THR A 21 8.83 -6.88 3.05
CA THR A 21 10.26 -7.19 3.06
C THR A 21 11.09 -6.01 2.56
N ASP A 22 10.63 -5.31 1.53
CA ASP A 22 11.29 -4.12 1.02
C ASP A 22 11.19 -2.95 2.00
N LEU A 23 10.03 -2.75 2.64
CA LEU A 23 9.83 -1.73 3.68
C LEU A 23 10.80 -1.88 4.85
N ALA A 24 11.12 -3.11 5.25
CA ALA A 24 12.10 -3.40 6.31
C ALA A 24 13.51 -2.86 6.02
N ARG A 25 13.84 -2.58 4.75
CA ARG A 25 15.15 -2.08 4.33
C ARG A 25 15.28 -0.56 4.43
N PHE A 26 14.18 0.17 4.62
CA PHE A 26 14.21 1.63 4.70
C PHE A 26 14.67 2.09 6.10
N PRO A 27 15.58 3.06 6.18
CA PRO A 27 15.96 3.68 7.45
C PRO A 27 14.73 4.22 8.20
N GLY A 28 14.56 3.84 9.47
CA GLY A 28 13.41 4.21 10.29
C GLY A 28 12.28 3.16 10.32
N LEU A 29 12.13 2.36 9.27
CA LEU A 29 11.22 1.21 9.23
C LEU A 29 11.89 -0.10 9.60
N ASN A 30 13.22 -0.17 9.49
CA ASN A 30 14.02 -1.34 9.90
C ASN A 30 13.89 -1.73 11.39
N ALA A 31 13.40 -0.82 12.24
CA ALA A 31 13.15 -1.07 13.66
C ALA A 31 11.69 -1.49 13.96
N TRP A 32 10.80 -1.47 12.96
CA TRP A 32 9.40 -1.82 13.13
C TRP A 32 9.23 -3.34 13.24
N SER A 33 8.16 -3.77 13.90
CA SER A 33 7.84 -5.20 13.97
C SER A 33 7.44 -5.72 12.58
N THR A 34 7.65 -7.02 12.35
CA THR A 34 7.17 -7.68 11.13
C THR A 34 5.66 -7.51 10.95
N GLU A 35 4.90 -7.47 12.04
CA GLU A 35 3.45 -7.24 12.02
C GLU A 35 3.13 -5.85 11.48
N ASP A 36 3.76 -4.80 12.03
CA ASP A 36 3.52 -3.41 11.60
C ASP A 36 3.91 -3.20 10.13
N LEU A 37 5.02 -3.81 9.68
CA LEU A 37 5.45 -3.76 8.29
C LEU A 37 4.45 -4.44 7.35
N ASN A 38 3.86 -5.56 7.76
CA ASN A 38 2.81 -6.24 6.98
C ASN A 38 1.51 -5.42 6.95
N VAL A 39 1.13 -4.78 8.06
CA VAL A 39 -0.02 -3.87 8.08
C VAL A 39 0.22 -2.70 7.13
N LEU A 40 1.40 -2.07 7.20
CA LEU A 40 1.77 -0.96 6.33
C LEU A 40 1.73 -1.37 4.85
N ALA A 41 2.38 -2.49 4.50
CA ALA A 41 2.35 -3.04 3.15
C ALA A 41 0.92 -3.32 2.65
N THR A 42 0.06 -3.86 3.51
CA THR A 42 -1.35 -4.11 3.18
C THR A 42 -2.09 -2.82 2.85
N LEU A 43 -1.87 -1.74 3.60
CA LEU A 43 -2.48 -0.43 3.34
C LEU A 43 -2.03 0.15 1.99
N PHE A 44 -0.73 0.01 1.67
CA PHE A 44 -0.18 0.41 0.37
C PHE A 44 -0.82 -0.38 -0.78
N VAL A 45 -0.79 -1.72 -0.71
CA VAL A 45 -1.32 -2.58 -1.79
C VAL A 45 -2.81 -2.35 -2.01
N ASN A 46 -3.62 -2.25 -0.95
CA ASN A 46 -5.05 -1.97 -1.07
C ASN A 46 -5.30 -0.61 -1.73
N SER A 47 -4.53 0.42 -1.35
CA SER A 47 -4.66 1.75 -1.96
C SER A 47 -4.26 1.71 -3.44
N MET A 48 -3.19 1.00 -3.78
CA MET A 48 -2.74 0.86 -5.17
C MET A 48 -3.77 0.16 -6.05
N ILE A 49 -4.50 -0.85 -5.54
CA ILE A 49 -5.57 -1.52 -6.28
C ILE A 49 -6.67 -0.51 -6.62
N VAL A 50 -7.16 0.25 -5.63
CA VAL A 50 -8.20 1.26 -5.84
C VAL A 50 -7.74 2.37 -6.80
N ILE A 51 -6.47 2.80 -6.68
CA ILE A 51 -5.88 3.80 -7.59
C ILE A 51 -5.80 3.24 -9.02
N ALA A 52 -5.41 1.98 -9.21
CA ALA A 52 -5.32 1.35 -10.52
C ALA A 52 -6.70 1.25 -11.19
N GLU A 53 -7.74 0.86 -10.44
CA GLU A 53 -9.13 0.87 -10.91
C GLU A 53 -9.55 2.28 -11.34
N ALA A 54 -9.27 3.30 -10.54
CA ALA A 54 -9.61 4.68 -10.88
C ALA A 54 -8.89 5.18 -12.15
N ILE A 55 -7.63 4.77 -12.35
CA ILE A 55 -6.86 5.09 -13.57
C ILE A 55 -7.48 4.42 -14.80
N GLU A 56 -7.91 3.17 -14.67
CA GLU A 56 -8.59 2.43 -15.75
C GLU A 56 -9.92 3.09 -16.14
N ASP A 57 -10.66 3.62 -15.17
CA ASP A 57 -11.93 4.33 -15.38
C ASP A 57 -11.75 5.78 -15.87
N ALA A 58 -10.53 6.30 -15.97
CA ALA A 58 -10.29 7.69 -16.36
C ALA A 58 -10.51 7.91 -17.87
N HIS A 59 -11.42 8.83 -18.23
CA HIS A 59 -11.75 9.13 -19.63
C HIS A 59 -11.15 10.45 -20.15
N SER A 60 -10.31 11.13 -19.36
CA SER A 60 -9.62 12.35 -19.78
C SER A 60 -8.27 12.50 -19.10
N ALA A 61 -7.37 13.29 -19.71
CA ALA A 61 -6.07 13.61 -19.13
C ALA A 61 -6.22 14.39 -17.81
N GLU A 62 -7.22 15.27 -17.70
CA GLU A 62 -7.50 16.03 -16.47
C GLU A 62 -7.92 15.10 -15.32
N ALA A 63 -8.81 14.13 -15.58
CA ALA A 63 -9.21 13.15 -14.58
C ALA A 63 -8.02 12.30 -14.12
N LEU A 64 -7.15 11.87 -15.05
CA LEU A 64 -5.95 11.11 -14.73
C LEU A 64 -4.98 11.91 -13.84
N GLU A 65 -4.77 13.20 -14.12
CA GLU A 65 -3.92 14.06 -13.29
C GLU A 65 -4.50 14.26 -11.88
N GLU A 66 -5.82 14.41 -11.77
CA GLU A 66 -6.48 14.50 -10.47
C GLU A 66 -6.34 13.20 -9.66
N ILE A 67 -6.52 12.04 -10.30
CA ILE A 67 -6.29 10.73 -9.66
C ILE A 67 -4.86 10.60 -9.17
N LYS A 68 -3.86 10.94 -10.01
CA LYS A 68 -2.44 10.94 -9.60
C LYS A 68 -2.19 11.85 -8.41
N ARG A 69 -2.77 13.05 -8.41
CA ARG A 69 -2.63 14.01 -7.31
C ARG A 69 -3.17 13.46 -6.00
N ILE A 70 -4.37 12.86 -6.03
CA ILE A 70 -4.98 12.23 -4.85
C ILE A 70 -4.19 11.00 -4.41
N ALA A 71 -3.79 10.13 -5.34
CA ALA A 71 -3.00 8.93 -5.10
C ALA A 71 -1.70 9.26 -4.35
N VAL A 72 -0.94 10.25 -4.84
CA VAL A 72 0.30 10.70 -4.17
C VAL A 72 0.01 11.20 -2.76
N LYS A 73 -1.08 11.96 -2.56
CA LYS A 73 -1.46 12.45 -1.24
C LYS A 73 -1.83 11.29 -0.29
N GLN A 74 -2.62 10.32 -0.75
CA GLN A 74 -3.03 9.15 0.02
C GLN A 74 -1.84 8.30 0.42
N LEU A 75 -0.97 7.95 -0.53
CA LEU A 75 0.23 7.15 -0.27
C LEU A 75 1.19 7.87 0.68
N ARG A 76 1.34 9.20 0.56
CA ARG A 76 2.09 10.00 1.54
C ARG A 76 1.48 9.97 2.93
N MET A 77 0.15 10.06 3.05
CA MET A 77 -0.52 9.98 4.35
C MET A 77 -0.34 8.60 5.00
N ILE A 78 -0.34 7.52 4.20
CA ILE A 78 -0.02 6.17 4.67
C ILE A 78 1.45 6.09 5.12
N ALA A 79 2.38 6.59 4.31
CA ALA A 79 3.82 6.59 4.62
C ALA A 79 4.18 7.40 5.88
N ILE A 80 3.50 8.54 6.09
CA ILE A 80 3.70 9.41 7.25
C ILE A 80 3.03 8.81 8.50
N GLY A 81 2.16 7.81 8.34
CA GLY A 81 1.47 7.02 9.37
C GLY A 81 1.75 7.48 10.80
N TRP A 82 0.98 8.46 11.26
CA TRP A 82 0.85 9.02 12.61
C TRP A 82 2.03 8.79 13.60
N PRO A 83 2.64 9.85 14.19
CA PRO A 83 3.92 9.82 14.92
C PRO A 83 3.96 9.05 16.26
N VAL A 84 3.05 8.09 16.50
CA VAL A 84 2.88 7.42 17.80
C VAL A 84 3.29 5.94 17.80
N GLY A 85 3.37 5.27 16.66
CA GLY A 85 3.68 3.82 16.61
C GLY A 85 5.08 3.43 17.13
N ALA A 86 6.07 4.32 17.03
CA ALA A 86 7.42 4.05 17.55
C ALA A 86 7.59 4.40 19.05
N ALA A 87 6.59 5.03 19.67
CA ALA A 87 6.70 5.59 21.03
C ALA A 87 5.76 4.96 22.08
N THR A 88 4.77 4.15 21.68
CA THR A 88 3.74 3.63 22.60
C THR A 88 3.78 2.13 22.90
N VAL A 89 4.85 1.42 22.55
CA VAL A 89 5.10 0.06 23.07
C VAL A 89 6.35 0.08 23.92
N ARG A 90 6.26 0.72 25.09
CA ARG A 90 7.15 0.52 26.24
C ARG A 90 6.32 0.26 27.47
#